data_AF-A0A928WZY2-F1
#
_entry.id   AF-A0A928WZY2-F1
#
_cell.length_a   1.000
_cell.length_b   1.000
_cell.length_c   1.000
_cell.angle_alpha   90.00
_cell.angle_beta   90.00
_cell.angle_gamma   90.00
#
_symmetry.space_group_name_H-M   'P 1'
#
loop_
_entity.id
_entity.type
_entity.pdbx_description
1 polymer ?
#
loop_
_entity_poly.entity_id
_entity_poly.type
_entity_poly.pdbx_seq_one_letter_code
_entity_poly.pdbx_strand_id
1 'polypeptide(L)'
;MAAANKVMIGGFSIETIQQKARAAGNEQLANQLGSLSLESIRLLVEIGRSELIVVGEGPSSPESPLTFSMNTKELEAVKELAENGLVEYHEDINRFLEWLNSGLFRQVHQIGPEEREVFGPTRKLSDEELKRLYDQHFKLSSAGAQAWEAIVSVVIDQLKTS
;
A
#
# COMPACT_ATOMS: atom_id res chain seq x y z
N MET A 1 4.56 14.70 -27.21
CA MET A 1 5.36 15.04 -26.01
C MET A 1 4.41 14.98 -24.83
N ALA A 2 4.58 14.01 -23.93
CA ALA A 2 3.68 13.83 -22.79
C ALA A 2 4.03 14.87 -21.72
N ALA A 3 3.05 15.69 -21.33
CA ALA A 3 3.17 16.60 -20.20
C ALA A 3 3.28 15.78 -18.92
N ALA A 4 4.41 15.89 -18.23
CA ALA A 4 4.59 15.30 -16.91
C ALA A 4 3.60 15.98 -15.95
N ASN A 5 2.69 15.20 -15.38
CA ASN A 5 1.77 15.68 -14.35
C ASN A 5 2.59 16.09 -13.12
N LYS A 6 2.67 17.39 -12.87
CA LYS A 6 3.33 17.96 -11.70
C LYS A 6 2.46 17.73 -10.47
N VAL A 7 2.65 16.60 -9.80
CA VAL A 7 1.94 16.26 -8.58
C VAL A 7 2.68 16.84 -7.37
N MET A 8 1.94 17.51 -6.49
CA MET A 8 2.46 18.06 -5.22
C MET A 8 1.94 17.25 -4.03
N ILE A 9 2.84 16.70 -3.22
CA ILE A 9 2.56 16.11 -1.91
C ILE A 9 3.00 17.14 -0.87
N GLY A 10 2.10 17.77 -0.11
CA GLY A 10 2.50 18.60 1.04
C GLY A 10 3.58 19.68 0.80
N GLY A 11 3.64 20.27 -0.40
CA GLY A 11 4.68 21.24 -0.81
C GLY A 11 5.85 20.68 -1.61
N PHE A 12 5.96 19.36 -1.76
CA PHE A 12 7.02 18.67 -2.48
C PHE A 12 6.56 18.24 -3.89
N SER A 13 7.35 18.48 -4.93
CA SER A 13 7.07 17.93 -6.26
C SER A 13 7.77 16.58 -6.44
N ILE A 14 7.06 15.63 -7.06
CA ILE A 14 7.64 14.33 -7.49
C ILE A 14 8.93 14.56 -8.30
N GLU A 15 8.98 15.63 -9.09
CA GLU A 15 10.14 16.01 -9.90
C GLU A 15 11.43 16.16 -9.07
N THR A 16 11.36 16.75 -7.87
CA THR A 16 12.53 16.90 -6.99
C THR A 16 13.03 15.54 -6.48
N ILE A 17 12.11 14.62 -6.18
CA ILE A 17 12.45 13.26 -5.74
C ILE A 17 13.12 12.50 -6.89
N GLN A 18 12.57 12.60 -8.11
CA GLN A 18 13.16 12.00 -9.30
C GLN A 18 14.56 12.56 -9.61
N GLN A 19 14.75 13.87 -9.48
CA GLN A 19 16.06 14.50 -9.70
C GLN A 19 17.10 13.98 -8.71
N LYS A 20 16.75 13.81 -7.43
CA LYS A 20 17.68 13.22 -6.45
C LYS A 20 17.98 11.75 -6.74
N ALA A 21 16.97 10.96 -7.10
CA ALA A 21 17.18 9.57 -7.49
C ALA A 21 18.13 9.45 -8.70
N ARG A 22 17.97 10.32 -9.72
CA ARG A 22 18.91 10.41 -10.86
C ARG A 22 20.31 10.85 -10.43
N ALA A 23 20.41 11.87 -9.57
CA ALA A 23 21.70 12.35 -9.07
C ALA A 23 22.46 11.30 -8.24
N ALA A 24 21.73 10.39 -7.58
CA ALA A 24 22.29 9.23 -6.89
C ALA A 24 22.64 8.05 -7.81
N GLY A 25 22.47 8.20 -9.13
CA GLY A 25 22.74 7.14 -10.11
C GLY A 25 21.65 6.09 -10.25
N ASN A 26 20.45 6.33 -9.69
CA ASN A 26 19.33 5.39 -9.73
C ASN A 26 18.23 5.87 -10.69
N GLU A 27 18.53 5.85 -12.00
CA GLU A 27 17.59 6.26 -13.05
C GLU A 27 16.31 5.41 -13.09
N GLN A 28 16.45 4.11 -12.83
CA GLN A 28 15.31 3.19 -12.80
C GLN A 28 14.32 3.58 -11.71
N LEU A 29 14.81 3.86 -10.50
CA LEU A 29 13.98 4.31 -9.39
C LEU A 29 13.30 5.66 -9.68
N ALA A 30 14.00 6.59 -10.32
CA ALA A 30 13.42 7.87 -10.72
C ALA A 30 12.25 7.71 -11.70
N ASN A 31 12.35 6.75 -12.62
CA ASN A 31 11.28 6.45 -13.56
C ASN A 31 10.10 5.77 -12.86
N GLN A 32 10.37 4.78 -11.99
CA GLN A 32 9.35 4.11 -11.19
C GLN A 32 8.55 5.10 -10.33
N LEU A 33 9.24 5.99 -9.60
CA LEU A 33 8.59 7.02 -8.78
C LEU A 33 7.79 8.04 -9.62
N GLY A 34 8.15 8.23 -10.88
CA GLY A 34 7.45 9.13 -11.80
C GLY A 34 6.13 8.61 -12.35
N SER A 35 5.97 7.29 -12.37
CA SER A 35 4.75 6.64 -12.85
C SER A 35 3.73 6.40 -11.75
N LEU A 36 4.11 6.51 -10.47
CA LEU A 36 3.22 6.27 -9.35
C LEU A 36 2.16 7.36 -9.18
N SER A 37 0.96 6.96 -8.79
CA SER A 37 -0.06 7.87 -8.28
C SER A 37 0.37 8.54 -6.97
N LEU A 38 -0.29 9.67 -6.68
CA LEU A 38 -0.13 10.39 -5.40
C LEU A 38 -0.41 9.49 -4.19
N GLU A 39 -1.43 8.64 -4.30
CA GLU A 39 -1.85 7.73 -3.22
C GLU A 39 -0.78 6.66 -2.98
N SER A 40 -0.20 6.10 -4.04
CA SER A 40 0.92 5.15 -3.95
C SER A 40 2.15 5.76 -3.30
N ILE A 41 2.49 7.01 -3.59
CA ILE A 41 3.61 7.67 -2.92
C ILE A 41 3.29 7.96 -1.46
N ARG A 42 2.06 8.40 -1.15
CA ARG A 42 1.62 8.59 0.24
C ARG A 42 1.74 7.27 1.01
N LEU A 43 1.19 6.20 0.46
CA LEU A 43 1.21 4.88 1.06
C LEU A 43 2.64 4.34 1.21
N LEU A 44 3.50 4.51 0.19
CA LEU A 44 4.92 4.16 0.26
C LEU A 44 5.62 4.83 1.46
N VAL A 45 5.31 6.09 1.72
CA VAL A 45 5.85 6.85 2.87
C VAL A 45 5.26 6.34 4.19
N GLU A 46 3.95 6.07 4.24
CA GLU A 46 3.23 5.57 5.42
C GLU A 46 3.67 4.16 5.84
N ILE A 47 3.91 3.25 4.88
CA ILE A 47 4.46 1.91 5.14
C ILE A 47 5.79 2.02 5.88
N GLY A 48 6.66 2.93 5.41
CA GLY A 48 8.00 3.07 5.95
C GLY A 48 8.78 1.75 5.88
N ARG A 49 9.48 1.39 6.96
CA ARG A 49 10.17 0.10 7.07
C ARG A 49 9.33 -0.99 7.74
N SER A 50 8.03 -0.76 7.90
CA SER A 50 7.13 -1.66 8.60
C SER A 50 6.44 -2.63 7.64
N GLU A 51 5.95 -3.74 8.17
CA GLU A 51 5.02 -4.61 7.47
C GLU A 51 3.59 -4.16 7.78
N LEU A 52 2.72 -4.08 6.77
CA LEU A 52 1.31 -3.73 6.94
C LEU A 52 0.43 -4.96 6.75
N ILE A 53 -0.45 -5.19 7.72
CA ILE A 53 -1.45 -6.25 7.68
C ILE A 53 -2.63 -5.80 6.83
N VAL A 54 -3.07 -6.66 5.93
CA VAL A 54 -4.14 -6.40 4.97
C VAL A 54 -5.54 -6.59 5.57
N VAL A 55 -5.66 -7.46 6.57
CA VAL A 55 -6.91 -7.75 7.28
C VAL A 55 -6.77 -7.44 8.77
N GLY A 56 -7.62 -6.57 9.30
CA GLY A 56 -7.68 -6.21 10.71
C GLY A 56 -8.95 -6.68 11.40
N GLU A 57 -8.90 -6.77 12.73
CA GLU A 57 -10.10 -7.01 13.55
C GLU A 57 -10.94 -5.73 13.65
N GLY A 58 -12.19 -5.80 13.19
CA GLY A 58 -13.12 -4.68 13.30
C GLY A 58 -13.50 -4.38 14.77
N PRO A 59 -13.84 -3.12 15.11
CA PRO A 59 -13.99 -2.67 16.50
C PRO A 59 -15.19 -3.25 17.28
N SER A 60 -16.00 -4.16 16.73
CA SER A 60 -17.29 -4.50 17.32
C SER A 60 -17.71 -5.97 17.09
N SER A 61 -17.34 -6.85 18.02
CA SER A 61 -18.00 -8.12 18.43
C SER A 61 -17.08 -9.35 18.37
N PRO A 62 -17.05 -10.25 19.37
CA PRO A 62 -16.31 -11.52 19.35
C PRO A 62 -16.79 -12.55 18.29
N GLU A 63 -17.83 -12.22 17.52
CA GLU A 63 -18.26 -12.93 16.29
C GLU A 63 -17.67 -12.26 15.01
N SER A 64 -16.58 -11.50 15.20
CA SER A 64 -15.99 -10.38 14.45
C SER A 64 -16.06 -10.41 12.91
N PRO A 65 -16.58 -9.34 12.26
CA PRO A 65 -16.32 -9.10 10.86
C PRO A 65 -14.83 -8.77 10.68
N LEU A 66 -14.16 -9.54 9.85
CA LEU A 66 -12.80 -9.28 9.42
C LEU A 66 -12.85 -8.07 8.51
N THR A 67 -12.30 -6.95 8.99
CA THR A 67 -12.24 -5.74 8.19
C THR A 67 -11.03 -5.82 7.29
N PHE A 68 -11.18 -5.52 6.00
CA PHE A 68 -10.03 -5.16 5.20
C PHE A 68 -9.52 -3.84 5.78
N SER A 69 -8.27 -3.82 6.25
CA SER A 69 -7.71 -2.66 6.95
C SER A 69 -7.54 -1.46 6.02
N MET A 70 -7.54 -1.72 4.70
CA MET A 70 -7.38 -0.75 3.64
C MET A 70 -8.70 -0.39 2.99
N ASN A 71 -8.81 0.83 2.50
CA ASN A 71 -9.88 1.22 1.59
C ASN A 71 -9.56 0.89 0.13
N THR A 72 -10.52 1.10 -0.78
CA THR A 72 -10.36 0.87 -2.22
C THR A 72 -9.15 1.62 -2.80
N LYS A 73 -8.93 2.88 -2.40
CA LYS A 73 -7.82 3.69 -2.91
C LYS A 73 -6.47 3.19 -2.42
N GLU A 74 -6.38 2.79 -1.15
CA GLU A 74 -5.20 2.17 -0.57
C GLU A 74 -4.92 0.81 -1.22
N LEU A 75 -5.96 0.05 -1.55
CA LEU A 75 -5.83 -1.22 -2.28
C LEU A 75 -5.27 -1.01 -3.69
N GLU A 76 -5.80 -0.03 -4.43
CA GLU A 76 -5.29 0.35 -5.75
C GLU A 76 -3.84 0.83 -5.67
N ALA A 77 -3.52 1.65 -4.66
CA ALA A 77 -2.19 2.16 -4.43
C ALA A 77 -1.19 1.02 -4.13
N VAL A 78 -1.53 0.08 -3.26
CA VAL A 78 -0.63 -1.04 -2.97
C VAL A 78 -0.45 -1.97 -4.18
N LYS A 79 -1.51 -2.17 -4.99
CA LYS A 79 -1.41 -2.92 -6.25
C LYS A 79 -0.46 -2.25 -7.22
N GLU A 80 -0.58 -0.94 -7.40
CA GLU A 80 0.33 -0.15 -8.24
C GLU A 80 1.78 -0.24 -7.73
N LEU A 81 2.00 -0.15 -6.42
CA LEU A 81 3.33 -0.34 -5.83
C LEU A 81 3.89 -1.74 -6.12
N ALA A 82 3.05 -2.77 -6.09
CA ALA A 82 3.45 -4.16 -6.34
C ALA A 82 3.79 -4.38 -7.82
N GLU A 83 2.98 -3.84 -8.74
CA GLU A 83 3.23 -3.87 -10.18
C GLU A 83 4.55 -3.17 -10.55
N ASN A 84 4.93 -2.15 -9.78
CA ASN A 84 6.21 -1.45 -9.92
C ASN A 84 7.36 -2.14 -9.16
N GLY A 85 7.11 -3.26 -8.49
CA GLY A 85 8.11 -4.02 -7.73
C GLY A 85 8.60 -3.32 -6.46
N LEU A 86 7.84 -2.37 -5.93
CA LEU A 86 8.19 -1.59 -4.73
C LEU A 86 7.66 -2.22 -3.44
N VAL A 87 6.65 -3.08 -3.52
CA VAL A 87 6.19 -3.89 -2.40
C VAL A 87 6.19 -5.36 -2.77
N GLU A 88 6.32 -6.20 -1.75
CA GLU A 88 6.16 -7.63 -1.85
C GLU A 88 5.07 -8.08 -0.86
N TYR A 89 4.16 -8.93 -1.35
CA TYR A 89 3.15 -9.55 -0.51
C TYR A 89 3.62 -10.91 0.01
N HIS A 90 3.15 -11.29 1.20
CA HIS A 90 3.27 -12.65 1.67
C HIS A 90 2.61 -13.65 0.71
N GLU A 91 1.37 -13.35 0.32
CA GLU A 91 0.63 -14.00 -0.75
C GLU A 91 0.21 -12.96 -1.79
N ASP A 92 0.30 -13.30 -3.09
CA ASP A 92 -0.24 -12.47 -4.17
C ASP A 92 -1.63 -11.93 -3.83
N ILE A 93 -1.78 -10.59 -3.88
CA ILE A 93 -2.99 -9.92 -3.41
C ILE A 93 -4.22 -10.30 -4.23
N ASN A 94 -4.08 -10.60 -5.51
CA ASN A 94 -5.22 -10.99 -6.34
C ASN A 94 -5.69 -12.40 -5.97
N ARG A 95 -4.76 -13.34 -5.73
CA ARG A 95 -5.10 -14.67 -5.20
C ARG A 95 -5.77 -14.61 -3.83
N PHE A 96 -5.28 -13.72 -2.96
CA PHE A 96 -5.89 -13.51 -1.65
C PHE A 96 -7.32 -12.94 -1.76
N LEU A 97 -7.53 -11.93 -2.63
CA LEU A 97 -8.86 -11.36 -2.88
C LEU A 97 -9.82 -12.38 -3.54
N GLU A 98 -9.33 -13.21 -4.46
CA GLU A 98 -10.12 -14.31 -5.03
C GLU A 98 -10.54 -15.30 -3.94
N TRP A 99 -9.64 -15.61 -3.01
CA TRP A 99 -9.95 -16.47 -1.88
C TRP A 99 -10.98 -15.85 -0.93
N LEU A 100 -10.87 -14.55 -0.63
CA LEU A 100 -11.91 -13.83 0.12
C LEU A 100 -13.27 -13.89 -0.58
N ASN A 101 -13.28 -13.83 -1.91
CA ASN A 101 -14.51 -13.89 -2.73
C ASN A 101 -15.01 -15.31 -3.04
N SER A 102 -14.36 -16.36 -2.54
CA SER A 102 -14.69 -17.76 -2.85
C SER A 102 -16.01 -18.28 -2.24
N GLY A 103 -16.79 -17.41 -1.59
CA GLY A 103 -18.01 -17.77 -0.85
C GLY A 103 -17.77 -18.17 0.61
N LEU A 104 -16.50 -18.26 1.03
CA LEU A 104 -16.12 -18.39 2.45
C LEU A 104 -16.43 -17.13 3.26
N PHE A 105 -16.45 -15.98 2.59
CA PHE A 105 -16.80 -14.70 3.18
C PHE A 105 -17.97 -14.09 2.41
N ARG A 106 -18.82 -13.35 3.14
CA ARG A 106 -19.81 -12.44 2.56
C ARG A 106 -19.33 -11.02 2.78
N GLN A 107 -19.48 -10.17 1.77
CA GLN A 107 -19.32 -8.74 1.96
C GLN A 107 -20.45 -8.27 2.88
N VAL A 108 -20.08 -7.76 4.05
CA VAL A 108 -21.04 -7.37 5.08
C VAL A 108 -21.52 -5.97 4.77
N HIS A 109 -20.62 -4.97 4.69
CA HIS A 109 -20.93 -3.58 4.33
C HIS A 109 -19.69 -2.86 3.77
N GLN A 110 -19.92 -1.77 3.03
CA GLN A 110 -18.93 -0.73 2.79
C GLN A 110 -19.14 0.35 3.86
N ILE A 111 -18.27 0.42 4.87
CA ILE A 111 -18.51 1.27 6.05
C ILE A 111 -17.73 2.58 5.94
N GLY A 112 -18.48 3.69 5.92
CA GLY A 112 -17.97 5.04 6.19
C GLY A 112 -17.48 5.81 4.96
N PRO A 113 -17.03 7.08 5.17
CA PRO A 113 -16.57 7.97 4.11
C PRO A 113 -15.30 7.47 3.39
N GLU A 114 -14.62 6.48 3.96
CA GLU A 114 -13.41 5.88 3.41
C GLU A 114 -13.67 4.64 2.57
N GLU A 115 -14.92 4.24 2.25
CA GLU A 115 -15.17 3.14 1.30
C GLU A 115 -14.53 1.78 1.67
N ARG A 116 -14.28 1.50 2.95
CA ARG A 116 -13.63 0.24 3.39
C ARG A 116 -14.53 -0.97 3.16
N GLU A 117 -13.97 -2.04 2.62
CA GLU A 117 -14.67 -3.31 2.45
C GLU A 117 -14.60 -4.15 3.73
N VAL A 118 -15.77 -4.61 4.19
CA VAL A 118 -15.88 -5.47 5.37
C VAL A 118 -16.33 -6.86 4.94
N PHE A 119 -15.57 -7.87 5.32
CA PHE A 119 -15.85 -9.27 5.03
C PHE A 119 -16.21 -10.03 6.30
N GLY A 120 -17.30 -10.78 6.26
CA GLY A 120 -17.73 -11.64 7.37
C GLY A 120 -17.65 -13.10 6.94
N PRO A 121 -17.07 -14.00 7.74
CA PRO A 121 -17.03 -15.40 7.37
C PRO A 121 -18.46 -15.99 7.34
N THR A 122 -18.76 -16.83 6.35
CA THR A 122 -20.08 -17.48 6.20
C THR A 122 -20.24 -18.70 7.10
N ARG A 123 -19.14 -19.18 7.69
CA ARG A 123 -19.06 -20.27 8.65
C ARG A 123 -17.90 -20.05 9.62
N LYS A 124 -17.79 -20.90 10.63
CA LYS A 124 -16.56 -20.96 11.44
C LYS A 124 -15.37 -21.30 10.53
N LEU A 125 -14.32 -20.49 10.62
CA LEU A 125 -13.07 -20.70 9.89
C LEU A 125 -12.24 -21.79 10.57
N SER A 126 -11.47 -22.54 9.77
CA SER A 126 -10.45 -23.45 10.29
C SER A 126 -9.23 -22.66 10.80
N ASP A 127 -8.37 -23.32 11.58
CA ASP A 127 -7.13 -22.71 12.06
C ASP A 127 -6.22 -22.30 10.90
N GLU A 128 -6.22 -23.06 9.79
CA GLU A 128 -5.46 -22.74 8.57
C GLU A 128 -6.02 -21.49 7.86
N GLU A 129 -7.34 -21.33 7.82
CA GLU A 129 -8.00 -20.17 7.22
C GLU A 129 -7.80 -18.90 8.04
N LEU A 130 -7.88 -19.01 9.37
CA LEU A 130 -7.54 -17.93 10.28
C LEU A 130 -6.08 -17.54 10.12
N LYS A 131 -5.18 -18.54 10.10
CA LYS A 131 -3.76 -18.29 9.90
C LYS A 131 -3.51 -17.55 8.59
N ARG A 132 -4.10 -17.99 7.47
CA ARG A 132 -3.94 -17.32 6.17
C ARG A 132 -4.43 -15.86 6.19
N LEU A 133 -5.52 -15.56 6.90
CA LEU A 133 -5.99 -14.18 7.07
C LEU A 133 -4.98 -13.30 7.81
N TYR A 134 -4.51 -13.78 8.96
CA TYR A 134 -3.61 -13.01 9.81
C TYR A 134 -2.19 -12.93 9.26
N ASP A 135 -1.75 -13.93 8.50
CA ASP A 135 -0.46 -13.95 7.82
C ASP A 135 -0.45 -13.07 6.56
N GLN A 136 -1.61 -12.55 6.10
CA GLN A 136 -1.62 -11.67 4.93
C GLN A 136 -1.14 -10.27 5.28
N HIS A 137 0.09 -10.00 4.86
CA HIS A 137 0.76 -8.72 4.97
C HIS A 137 1.53 -8.39 3.70
N PHE A 138 1.97 -7.15 3.59
CA PHE A 138 2.99 -6.75 2.63
C PHE A 138 4.01 -5.83 3.28
N LYS A 139 5.13 -5.67 2.57
CA LYS A 139 6.23 -4.80 2.98
C LYS A 139 6.93 -4.21 1.78
N LEU A 140 7.80 -3.24 2.05
CA LEU A 140 8.68 -2.73 1.01
C LEU A 140 9.62 -3.81 0.52
N SER A 141 9.74 -3.93 -0.81
CA SER A 141 10.83 -4.67 -1.42
C SER A 141 12.16 -3.92 -1.19
N SER A 142 13.29 -4.51 -1.61
CA SER A 142 14.57 -3.79 -1.61
C SER A 142 14.52 -2.49 -2.43
N ALA A 143 13.80 -2.50 -3.57
CA ALA A 143 13.60 -1.31 -4.39
C ALA A 143 12.67 -0.31 -3.70
N GLY A 144 11.60 -0.79 -3.05
CA GLY A 144 10.71 0.04 -2.23
C GLY A 144 11.43 0.75 -1.09
N ALA A 145 12.32 0.04 -0.38
CA ALA A 145 13.10 0.62 0.70
C ALA A 145 14.03 1.74 0.19
N GLN A 146 14.69 1.54 -0.95
CA GLN A 146 15.49 2.60 -1.59
C GLN A 146 14.63 3.79 -2.05
N ALA A 147 13.43 3.51 -2.57
CA ALA A 147 12.45 4.53 -2.95
C ALA A 147 12.05 5.39 -1.76
N TRP A 148 11.70 4.74 -0.65
CA TRP A 148 11.34 5.39 0.60
C TRP A 148 12.49 6.24 1.15
N GLU A 149 13.71 5.71 1.20
CA GLU A 149 14.89 6.45 1.65
C GLU A 149 15.17 7.69 0.79
N ALA A 150 15.02 7.56 -0.54
CA ALA A 150 15.16 8.68 -1.45
C ALA A 150 14.13 9.78 -1.14
N ILE A 151 12.86 9.40 -0.93
CA ILE A 151 11.79 10.36 -0.57
C ILE A 151 12.10 11.02 0.78
N VAL A 152 12.42 10.25 1.82
CA VAL A 152 12.70 10.79 3.16
C VAL A 152 13.92 11.71 3.16
N SER A 153 14.99 11.37 2.43
CA SER A 153 16.17 12.22 2.31
C SER A 153 15.87 13.57 1.65
N VAL A 154 14.96 13.59 0.66
CA VAL A 154 14.48 14.84 0.05
C VAL A 154 13.77 15.70 1.08
N VAL A 155 12.87 15.10 1.87
CA VAL A 155 12.12 15.81 2.91
C VAL A 155 13.05 16.35 4.00
N ILE A 156 13.98 15.54 4.50
CA ILE A 156 14.94 15.94 5.56
C ILE A 156 15.82 17.10 5.09
N ASP A 157 16.36 17.05 3.88
CA ASP A 157 17.25 18.11 3.38
C ASP A 157 16.53 19.45 3.27
N GLN A 158 15.25 19.45 2.90
CA GLN A 158 14.46 20.68 2.84
C GLN A 158 14.16 21.27 4.22
N LEU A 159 13.92 20.42 5.22
CA LEU A 159 13.74 20.84 6.62
C LEU A 159 15.01 21.49 7.20
N LYS A 160 16.20 21.14 6.70
CA LYS A 160 17.47 21.75 7.13
C LYS A 160 17.75 23.10 6.46
N THR A 161 17.16 23.35 5.30
CA THR A 161 17.33 24.60 4.53
C THR A 161 16.22 25.63 4.78
N SER A 162 15.21 25.28 5.58
CA SER A 162 14.12 26.16 6.03
C SER A 162 14.41 26.72 7.42
#